data_AF-A0A7L1R0F3-F1
#
_entry.id   AF-A0A7L1R0F3-F1
#
_cell.length_a   1.000
_cell.length_b   1.000
_cell.length_c   1.000
_cell.angle_alpha   90.00
_cell.angle_beta   90.00
_cell.angle_gamma   90.00
#
_symmetry.space_group_name_H-M   'P 1'
#
loop_
_entity.id
_entity.type
_entity.pdbx_description
1 polymer ?
#
loop_
_entity_poly.entity_id
_entity_poly.type
_entity_poly.pdbx_seq_one_letter_code
_entity_poly.pdbx_strand_id
1 'polypeptide(L)'
;VATAAVKVVPLDMAWDSFDDRYEGCGPNMTKELPALNCSDIRHNPLFAQVWNDSMKVWRNRGVPVSPLLSPAQAIAIMAYTMDDLYSDFNAAVREGGRSPQHYRDNFHYKTLHFLLTQAVVALRDTQKLNHGCVYRGVDGLQFKVKVGQRVRFGQFASASPCESITHDFGTDTTFEVHTYHGAEI
;
A
#
# COMPACT_ATOMS: atom_id res chain seq x y z
N VAL A 1 -32.80 -4.97 2.50
CA VAL A 1 -31.33 -4.82 2.51
C VAL A 1 -30.94 -4.44 3.92
N ALA A 2 -30.22 -5.30 4.64
CA ALA A 2 -29.72 -4.95 5.96
C ALA A 2 -28.61 -3.92 5.77
N THR A 3 -28.83 -2.68 6.19
CA THR A 3 -27.77 -1.66 6.25
C THR A 3 -26.74 -2.15 7.25
N ALA A 4 -25.55 -2.52 6.77
CA ALA A 4 -24.42 -2.82 7.63
C ALA A 4 -24.16 -1.59 8.53
N ALA A 5 -23.95 -1.81 9.82
CA ALA A 5 -23.75 -0.70 10.75
C ALA A 5 -22.39 -0.04 10.47
N VAL A 6 -22.39 1.27 10.21
CA VAL A 6 -21.17 2.06 10.04
C VAL A 6 -20.36 2.05 11.33
N LYS A 7 -19.11 1.59 11.26
CA LYS A 7 -18.21 1.49 12.43
C LYS A 7 -17.44 2.79 12.61
N VAL A 8 -17.47 3.32 13.82
CA VAL A 8 -16.74 4.55 14.17
C VAL A 8 -15.35 4.23 14.73
N VAL A 9 -14.30 4.81 14.17
CA VAL A 9 -12.89 4.54 14.53
C VAL A 9 -12.14 5.86 14.75
N PRO A 10 -11.35 6.04 15.83
CA PRO A 10 -10.52 7.22 15.98
C PRO A 10 -9.33 7.20 15.01
N LEU A 11 -8.97 8.35 14.46
CA LEU A 11 -7.68 8.52 13.78
C LEU A 11 -6.58 8.83 14.80
N ASP A 12 -5.39 8.30 14.55
CA ASP A 12 -4.17 8.55 15.30
C ASP A 12 -2.96 8.57 14.36
N MET A 13 -1.75 8.39 14.89
CA MET A 13 -0.52 8.34 14.10
C MET A 13 -0.18 6.93 13.58
N ALA A 14 -1.10 5.97 13.64
CA ALA A 14 -0.91 4.57 13.25
C ALA A 14 0.32 3.94 13.90
N TRP A 15 0.33 3.89 15.24
CA TRP A 15 1.48 3.44 16.03
C TRP A 15 1.83 1.96 15.83
N ASP A 16 0.84 1.13 15.53
CA ASP A 16 1.01 -0.32 15.30
C ASP A 16 1.41 -0.64 13.84
N SER A 17 1.49 0.35 12.95
CA SER A 17 1.77 0.12 11.53
C SER A 17 3.24 -0.17 11.25
N PHE A 18 3.51 -1.05 10.29
CA PHE A 18 4.84 -1.21 9.71
C PHE A 18 5.05 -0.13 8.65
N ASP A 19 5.91 0.85 8.95
CA ASP A 19 6.03 2.11 8.20
C ASP A 19 7.46 2.37 7.69
N ASP A 20 8.23 1.30 7.49
CA ASP A 20 9.65 1.37 7.13
C ASP A 20 9.85 2.08 5.77
N ARG A 21 10.72 3.08 5.78
CA ARG A 21 11.13 3.85 4.59
C ARG A 21 12.38 3.29 3.92
N TYR A 22 13.02 2.29 4.55
CA TYR A 22 14.22 1.61 4.10
C TYR A 22 15.42 2.54 3.87
N GLU A 23 15.50 3.62 4.63
CA GLU A 23 16.57 4.61 4.54
C GLU A 23 17.91 3.97 4.91
N GLY A 24 18.88 4.05 4.00
CA GLY A 24 20.24 3.50 4.19
C GLY A 24 20.38 1.98 4.08
N CYS A 25 19.27 1.21 3.99
CA CYS A 25 19.32 -0.25 3.93
C CYS A 25 18.81 -0.86 2.60
N GLY A 26 18.32 -0.05 1.66
CA GLY A 26 17.81 -0.49 0.35
C GLY A 26 18.69 -1.53 -0.37
N PRO A 27 20.00 -1.30 -0.56
CA PRO A 27 20.89 -2.28 -1.21
C PRO A 27 21.00 -3.62 -0.48
N ASN A 28 20.89 -3.62 0.86
CA ASN A 28 20.90 -4.86 1.64
C ASN A 28 19.56 -5.57 1.53
N MET A 29 18.44 -4.84 1.61
CA MET A 29 17.11 -5.40 1.39
C MET A 29 16.97 -6.03 0.00
N THR A 30 17.52 -5.40 -1.04
CA THR A 30 17.55 -5.97 -2.40
C THR A 30 18.29 -7.30 -2.48
N LYS A 31 19.35 -7.51 -1.68
CA LYS A 31 20.07 -8.79 -1.62
C LYS A 31 19.24 -9.88 -0.92
N GLU A 32 18.46 -9.50 0.08
CA GLU A 32 17.60 -10.42 0.85
C GLU A 32 16.29 -10.77 0.13
N LEU A 33 15.91 -10.01 -0.90
CA LEU A 33 14.64 -10.18 -1.64
C LEU A 33 14.33 -11.63 -2.04
N PRO A 34 15.26 -12.43 -2.60
CA PRO A 34 14.95 -13.82 -2.97
C PRO A 34 14.51 -14.67 -1.78
N ALA A 35 15.20 -14.54 -0.64
CA ALA A 35 14.89 -15.29 0.58
C ALA A 35 13.57 -14.82 1.21
N LEU A 36 13.38 -13.49 1.28
CA LEU A 36 12.13 -12.89 1.76
C LEU A 36 10.94 -13.33 0.91
N ASN A 37 11.07 -13.29 -0.42
CA ASN A 37 9.98 -13.66 -1.32
C ASN A 37 9.62 -15.14 -1.19
N CYS A 38 10.62 -16.02 -1.07
CA CYS A 38 10.38 -17.44 -0.80
C CYS A 38 9.65 -17.66 0.53
N SER A 39 9.97 -16.86 1.56
CA SER A 39 9.30 -16.92 2.86
C SER A 39 7.86 -16.41 2.78
N ASP A 40 7.64 -15.24 2.18
CA ASP A 40 6.31 -14.63 2.08
C ASP A 40 5.36 -15.51 1.26
N ILE A 41 5.78 -15.98 0.08
CA ILE A 41 4.98 -16.87 -0.79
C ILE A 41 4.63 -18.19 -0.09
N ARG A 42 5.53 -18.72 0.75
CA ARG A 42 5.29 -19.98 1.48
C ARG A 42 4.21 -19.82 2.55
N HIS A 43 4.21 -18.69 3.25
CA HIS A 43 3.31 -18.45 4.38
C HIS A 43 2.05 -17.67 4.01
N ASN A 44 1.97 -17.18 2.77
CA ASN A 44 0.84 -16.40 2.29
C ASN A 44 0.37 -16.88 0.89
N PRO A 45 -0.60 -17.82 0.84
CA PRO A 45 -1.13 -18.34 -0.41
C PRO A 45 -1.82 -17.30 -1.29
N LEU A 46 -2.49 -16.30 -0.68
CA LEU A 46 -3.11 -15.20 -1.41
C LEU A 46 -2.05 -14.37 -2.14
N PHE A 47 -1.00 -13.96 -1.42
CA PHE A 47 0.11 -13.24 -2.02
C PHE A 47 0.80 -14.06 -3.11
N ALA A 48 1.04 -15.36 -2.89
CA ALA A 48 1.62 -16.25 -3.89
C ALA A 48 0.82 -16.28 -5.20
N GLN A 49 -0.51 -16.40 -5.11
CA GLN A 49 -1.40 -16.41 -6.25
C GLN A 49 -1.35 -15.06 -7.00
N VAL A 50 -1.61 -13.96 -6.29
CA VAL A 50 -1.69 -12.63 -6.91
C VAL A 50 -0.35 -12.21 -7.49
N TRP A 51 0.77 -12.55 -6.84
CA TRP A 51 2.11 -12.29 -7.38
C TRP A 51 2.33 -13.01 -8.70
N ASN A 52 1.93 -14.29 -8.80
CA ASN A 52 2.04 -15.07 -10.03
C ASN A 52 1.18 -14.50 -11.16
N ASP A 53 -0.05 -14.09 -10.85
CA ASP A 53 -0.95 -13.51 -11.83
C ASP A 53 -0.47 -12.12 -12.29
N SER A 54 0.05 -11.31 -11.37
CA SER A 54 0.70 -10.02 -11.67
C SER A 54 1.90 -10.20 -12.60
N MET A 55 2.73 -11.22 -12.36
CA MET A 55 3.85 -11.55 -13.26
C MET A 55 3.36 -11.91 -14.68
N LYS A 56 2.29 -12.69 -14.81
CA LYS A 56 1.73 -13.05 -16.13
C LYS A 56 1.18 -11.82 -16.85
N VAL A 57 0.42 -10.98 -16.15
CA VAL A 57 -0.14 -9.74 -16.72
C VAL A 57 0.98 -8.81 -17.17
N TRP A 58 2.01 -8.61 -16.34
CA TRP A 58 3.16 -7.77 -16.69
C TRP A 58 3.87 -8.28 -17.96
N ARG A 59 4.15 -9.59 -18.03
CA ARG A 59 4.78 -10.23 -19.20
C ARG A 59 3.95 -10.07 -20.48
N ASN A 60 2.63 -10.18 -20.37
CA ASN A 60 1.73 -10.07 -21.52
C ASN A 60 1.59 -8.61 -22.00
N ARG A 61 1.56 -7.64 -21.07
CA ARG A 61 1.42 -6.22 -21.41
C ARG A 61 2.72 -5.58 -21.90
N GLY A 62 3.88 -6.15 -21.55
CA GLY A 62 5.18 -5.59 -21.93
C GLY A 62 5.42 -4.18 -21.37
N VAL A 63 4.86 -3.87 -20.20
CA VAL A 63 4.90 -2.52 -19.62
C VAL A 63 6.36 -2.11 -19.40
N PRO A 64 6.76 -0.90 -19.84
CA PRO A 64 8.11 -0.40 -19.60
C PRO A 64 8.46 -0.43 -18.12
N VAL A 65 9.70 -0.83 -17.82
CA VAL A 65 10.20 -0.79 -16.44
C VAL A 65 10.51 0.64 -16.03
N SER A 66 10.94 1.50 -16.96
CA SER A 66 11.18 2.92 -16.65
C SER A 66 9.87 3.63 -16.30
N PRO A 67 9.79 4.39 -15.18
CA PRO A 67 10.90 4.88 -14.35
C PRO A 67 11.27 4.03 -13.12
N LEU A 68 10.68 2.85 -12.99
CA LEU A 68 11.01 1.88 -11.94
C LEU A 68 12.42 1.31 -12.16
N LEU A 69 13.00 0.83 -11.06
CA LEU A 69 14.37 0.30 -11.02
C LEU A 69 14.42 -1.20 -11.32
N SER A 70 13.28 -1.90 -11.32
CA SER A 70 13.23 -3.33 -11.64
C SER A 70 11.85 -3.78 -12.10
N PRO A 71 11.76 -4.89 -12.87
CA PRO A 71 10.49 -5.57 -13.14
C PRO A 71 9.71 -5.93 -11.86
N ALA A 72 10.41 -6.28 -10.78
CA ALA A 72 9.78 -6.65 -9.51
C ALA A 72 8.97 -5.50 -8.90
N GLN A 73 9.41 -4.25 -9.07
CA GLN A 73 8.62 -3.09 -8.65
C GLN A 73 7.36 -2.91 -9.49
N ALA A 74 7.43 -3.15 -10.81
CA ALA A 74 6.25 -3.08 -11.67
C ALA A 74 5.22 -4.16 -11.30
N ILE A 75 5.71 -5.38 -11.04
CA ILE A 75 4.88 -6.50 -10.57
C ILE A 75 4.26 -6.19 -9.21
N ALA A 76 5.01 -5.55 -8.30
CA ALA A 76 4.49 -5.15 -6.99
C ALA A 76 3.35 -4.12 -7.10
N ILE A 77 3.49 -3.10 -7.95
CA ILE A 77 2.42 -2.13 -8.23
C ILE A 77 1.19 -2.83 -8.82
N MET A 78 1.39 -3.75 -9.78
CA MET A 78 0.30 -4.54 -10.34
C MET A 78 -0.39 -5.38 -9.27
N ALA A 79 0.36 -6.06 -8.42
CA ALA A 79 -0.19 -6.87 -7.34
C ALA A 79 -1.02 -6.03 -6.35
N TYR A 80 -0.55 -4.82 -6.03
CA TYR A 80 -1.27 -3.90 -5.16
C TYR A 80 -2.54 -3.30 -5.79
N THR A 81 -2.62 -3.24 -7.11
CA THR A 81 -3.79 -2.73 -7.84
C THR A 81 -4.73 -3.84 -8.32
N MET A 82 -4.39 -5.11 -8.12
CA MET A 82 -5.31 -6.22 -8.32
C MET A 82 -6.34 -6.28 -7.20
N ASP A 83 -7.56 -6.67 -7.58
CA ASP A 83 -8.63 -6.91 -6.63
C ASP A 83 -8.18 -7.95 -5.60
N ASP A 84 -8.62 -7.76 -4.35
CA ASP A 84 -8.38 -8.60 -3.16
C ASP A 84 -7.06 -8.39 -2.39
N LEU A 85 -5.90 -8.24 -3.05
CA LEU A 85 -4.63 -8.21 -2.31
C LEU A 85 -4.45 -6.95 -1.46
N TYR A 86 -4.81 -5.79 -1.99
CA TYR A 86 -4.57 -4.52 -1.31
C TYR A 86 -5.27 -4.44 0.06
N SER A 87 -6.42 -5.09 0.21
CA SER A 87 -7.19 -5.08 1.45
C SER A 87 -6.47 -5.87 2.54
N ASP A 88 -6.03 -7.10 2.23
CA ASP A 88 -5.30 -7.97 3.14
C ASP A 88 -3.90 -7.42 3.45
N PHE A 89 -3.18 -6.96 2.42
CA PHE A 89 -1.88 -6.31 2.58
C PHE A 89 -1.98 -5.10 3.51
N ASN A 90 -2.92 -4.18 3.26
CA ASN A 90 -3.06 -3.00 4.11
C ASN A 90 -3.50 -3.35 5.53
N ALA A 91 -4.26 -4.44 5.74
CA ALA A 91 -4.56 -4.94 7.07
C ALA A 91 -3.30 -5.43 7.80
N ALA A 92 -2.47 -6.22 7.14
CA ALA A 92 -1.19 -6.67 7.69
C ALA A 92 -0.25 -5.49 7.99
N VAL A 93 -0.21 -4.47 7.12
CA VAL A 93 0.63 -3.28 7.33
C VAL A 93 0.16 -2.48 8.55
N ARG A 94 -1.16 -2.36 8.80
CA ARG A 94 -1.68 -1.65 9.98
C ARG A 94 -1.24 -2.27 11.31
N GLU A 95 -0.90 -3.56 11.35
CA GLU A 95 -0.53 -4.29 12.59
C GLU A 95 0.95 -4.72 12.64
N GLY A 96 1.64 -4.74 11.49
CA GLY A 96 2.98 -5.29 11.36
C GLY A 96 4.05 -4.62 12.23
N GLY A 97 3.82 -3.38 12.68
CA GLY A 97 4.71 -2.61 13.56
C GLY A 97 4.45 -2.81 15.05
N ARG A 98 3.39 -3.53 15.44
CA ARG A 98 3.01 -3.72 16.86
C ARG A 98 4.13 -4.28 17.73
N SER A 99 4.93 -5.21 17.19
CA SER A 99 6.14 -5.71 17.87
C SER A 99 7.07 -6.45 16.90
N PRO A 100 8.38 -6.57 17.23
CA PRO A 100 9.31 -7.37 16.42
C PRO A 100 8.89 -8.83 16.27
N GLN A 101 8.25 -9.43 17.30
CA GLN A 101 7.77 -10.81 17.22
C GLN A 101 6.59 -10.91 16.27
N HIS A 102 5.61 -10.00 16.38
CA HIS A 102 4.45 -9.98 15.49
C HIS A 102 4.86 -9.80 14.01
N TYR A 103 5.81 -8.90 13.74
CA TYR A 103 6.39 -8.71 12.41
C TYR A 103 7.02 -10.00 11.83
N ARG A 104 7.80 -10.73 12.64
CA ARG A 104 8.44 -11.96 12.18
C ARG A 104 7.41 -13.04 11.87
N ASP A 105 6.45 -13.21 12.77
CA ASP A 105 5.56 -14.37 12.77
C ASP A 105 4.33 -14.18 11.88
N ASN A 106 3.86 -12.94 11.66
CA ASN A 106 2.56 -12.67 11.02
C ASN A 106 2.66 -11.76 9.78
N PHE A 107 3.72 -10.94 9.66
CA PHE A 107 3.83 -10.02 8.52
C PHE A 107 4.47 -10.71 7.31
N HIS A 108 3.69 -11.43 6.51
CA HIS A 108 4.15 -12.18 5.33
C HIS A 108 4.04 -11.38 4.03
N TYR A 109 4.41 -10.10 4.11
CA TYR A 109 4.38 -9.14 3.00
C TYR A 109 5.68 -8.30 2.94
N LYS A 110 6.78 -8.83 3.46
CA LYS A 110 8.08 -8.14 3.55
C LYS A 110 8.59 -7.73 2.16
N THR A 111 8.50 -8.64 1.20
CA THR A 111 8.87 -8.39 -0.20
C THR A 111 7.98 -7.36 -0.86
N LEU A 112 6.65 -7.49 -0.72
CA LEU A 112 5.70 -6.55 -1.33
C LEU A 112 5.88 -5.14 -0.76
N HIS A 113 5.97 -5.01 0.56
CA HIS A 113 6.16 -3.73 1.23
C HIS A 113 7.45 -3.03 0.77
N PHE A 114 8.58 -3.75 0.75
CA PHE A 114 9.85 -3.19 0.30
C PHE A 114 9.79 -2.71 -1.15
N LEU A 115 9.28 -3.56 -2.05
CA LEU A 115 9.19 -3.22 -3.47
C LEU A 115 8.25 -2.05 -3.74
N LEU A 116 7.08 -2.01 -3.10
CA LEU A 116 6.13 -0.91 -3.24
C LEU A 116 6.70 0.41 -2.72
N THR A 117 7.33 0.42 -1.54
CA THR A 117 7.95 1.62 -0.98
C THR A 117 8.99 2.19 -1.94
N GLN A 118 9.87 1.34 -2.47
CA GLN A 118 10.90 1.78 -3.41
C GLN A 118 10.31 2.21 -4.77
N ALA A 119 9.24 1.57 -5.23
CA ALA A 119 8.56 1.90 -6.48
C ALA A 119 7.91 3.30 -6.42
N VAL A 120 7.20 3.60 -5.33
CA VAL A 120 6.59 4.92 -5.11
C VAL A 120 7.64 6.03 -5.07
N VAL A 121 8.77 5.79 -4.39
CA VAL A 121 9.89 6.75 -4.37
C VAL A 121 10.44 6.99 -5.77
N ALA A 122 10.71 5.94 -6.54
CA ALA A 122 11.25 6.06 -7.90
C ALA A 122 10.30 6.81 -8.86
N LEU A 123 9.00 6.50 -8.79
CA LEU A 123 7.97 7.18 -9.58
C LEU A 123 7.88 8.66 -9.22
N ARG A 124 7.76 8.98 -7.93
CA ARG A 124 7.68 10.36 -7.44
C ARG A 124 8.87 11.19 -7.90
N ASP A 125 10.09 10.66 -7.72
CA ASP A 125 11.33 11.37 -8.06
C ASP A 125 11.42 11.65 -9.57
N THR A 126 10.85 10.77 -10.39
CA THR A 126 10.82 10.96 -11.84
C THR A 126 9.71 11.91 -12.30
N GLN A 127 8.52 11.78 -11.72
CA GLN A 127 7.35 12.58 -12.08
C GLN A 127 7.47 14.04 -11.62
N LYS A 128 8.33 14.31 -10.62
CA LYS A 128 8.52 15.65 -10.03
C LYS A 128 7.18 16.25 -9.56
N LEU A 129 6.29 15.41 -9.05
CA LEU A 129 5.04 15.85 -8.45
C LEU A 129 5.35 16.66 -7.20
N ASN A 130 5.24 17.97 -7.33
CA ASN A 130 5.55 18.90 -6.25
C ASN A 130 4.38 19.08 -5.28
N HIS A 131 3.17 18.65 -5.65
CA HIS A 131 1.94 18.69 -4.84
C HIS A 131 0.81 17.98 -5.61
N GLY A 132 -0.06 17.27 -4.91
CA GLY A 132 -1.29 16.71 -5.47
C GLY A 132 -2.46 16.89 -4.50
N CYS A 133 -3.63 17.23 -5.03
CA CYS A 133 -4.90 17.11 -4.32
C CYS A 133 -5.62 15.85 -4.82
N VAL A 134 -5.85 14.91 -3.92
CA VAL A 134 -6.46 13.61 -4.23
C VAL A 134 -7.51 13.26 -3.19
N TYR A 135 -8.44 12.42 -3.60
CA TYR A 135 -9.58 11.99 -2.82
C TYR A 135 -9.50 10.50 -2.53
N ARG A 136 -10.05 10.09 -1.39
CA ARG A 136 -10.20 8.68 -1.02
C ARG A 136 -11.54 8.46 -0.33
N GLY A 137 -12.39 7.65 -0.94
CA GLY A 137 -13.63 7.14 -0.36
C GLY A 137 -13.36 5.93 0.51
N VAL A 138 -14.11 5.80 1.60
CA VAL A 138 -14.09 4.65 2.51
C VAL A 138 -15.52 4.25 2.83
N ASP A 139 -15.83 2.97 2.62
CA ASP A 139 -17.10 2.34 2.95
C ASP A 139 -17.08 1.72 4.36
N GLY A 140 -18.21 1.78 5.06
CA GLY A 140 -18.44 1.13 6.34
C GLY A 140 -17.71 1.72 7.55
N LEU A 141 -16.91 2.78 7.37
CA LEU A 141 -16.13 3.42 8.43
C LEU A 141 -16.39 4.92 8.51
N GLN A 142 -16.59 5.41 9.74
CA GLN A 142 -16.57 6.83 10.08
C GLN A 142 -15.40 7.13 11.00
N PHE A 143 -14.63 8.15 10.67
CA PHE A 143 -13.42 8.49 11.41
C PHE A 143 -13.65 9.64 12.40
N LYS A 144 -13.25 9.42 13.66
CA LYS A 144 -13.24 10.47 14.70
C LYS A 144 -11.88 11.16 14.73
N VAL A 145 -11.86 12.47 14.50
CA VAL A 145 -10.64 13.29 14.53
C VAL A 145 -10.96 14.70 15.02
N LYS A 146 -9.99 15.36 15.65
CA LYS A 146 -10.09 16.78 16.02
C LYS A 146 -9.38 17.65 14.98
N VAL A 147 -9.93 18.83 14.70
CA VAL A 147 -9.25 19.81 13.85
C VAL A 147 -7.86 20.12 14.43
N GLY A 148 -6.83 20.09 13.58
CA GLY A 148 -5.43 20.28 13.97
C GLY A 148 -4.75 19.04 14.54
N GLN A 149 -5.45 17.91 14.69
CA GLN A 149 -4.83 16.66 15.12
C GLN A 149 -3.92 16.11 14.02
N ARG A 150 -2.71 15.69 14.41
CA ARG A 150 -1.82 14.96 13.51
C ARG A 150 -2.30 13.52 13.37
N VAL A 151 -2.43 13.08 12.14
CA VAL A 151 -2.89 11.74 11.79
C VAL A 151 -1.99 11.12 10.73
N ARG A 152 -1.97 9.80 10.67
CA ARG A 152 -1.23 9.03 9.66
C ARG A 152 -2.02 7.77 9.33
N PHE A 153 -2.07 7.40 8.06
CA PHE A 153 -2.69 6.14 7.65
C PHE A 153 -1.86 4.92 8.05
N GLY A 154 -0.53 5.04 8.06
CA GLY A 154 0.42 3.96 8.36
C GLY A 154 0.60 3.00 7.20
N GLN A 155 -0.52 2.52 6.66
CA GLN A 155 -0.59 1.74 5.43
C GLN A 155 -0.44 2.58 4.14
N PHE A 156 -0.34 1.89 3.02
CA PHE A 156 -0.52 2.50 1.71
C PHE A 156 -1.99 2.95 1.54
N ALA A 157 -2.16 4.11 0.91
CA ALA A 157 -3.46 4.75 0.74
C ALA A 157 -3.68 5.09 -0.73
N SER A 158 -4.46 4.25 -1.42
CA SER A 158 -4.92 4.54 -2.78
C SER A 158 -5.88 5.72 -2.75
N ALA A 159 -5.71 6.62 -3.72
CA ALA A 159 -6.49 7.84 -3.87
C ALA A 159 -6.58 8.21 -5.36
N SER A 160 -7.53 9.07 -5.70
CA SER A 160 -7.78 9.52 -7.07
C SER A 160 -7.85 11.06 -7.13
N PRO A 161 -7.33 11.72 -8.18
CA PRO A 161 -7.58 13.15 -8.38
C PRO A 161 -9.06 13.46 -8.70
N CYS A 162 -9.84 12.44 -9.05
CA CYS A 162 -11.26 12.56 -9.37
C CYS A 162 -12.11 12.03 -8.21
N GLU A 163 -12.72 12.94 -7.45
CA GLU A 163 -13.56 12.63 -6.28
C GLU A 163 -14.70 11.67 -6.62
N SER A 164 -15.38 11.87 -7.76
CA SER A 164 -16.55 11.05 -8.12
C SER A 164 -16.22 9.57 -8.28
N ILE A 165 -15.02 9.22 -8.77
CA ILE A 165 -14.56 7.83 -8.88
C ILE A 165 -14.34 7.21 -7.50
N THR A 166 -14.06 8.03 -6.48
CA THR A 166 -13.81 7.51 -5.13
C THR A 166 -15.08 7.06 -4.41
N HIS A 167 -16.25 7.53 -4.86
CA HIS A 167 -17.54 7.12 -4.29
C HIS A 167 -17.86 5.65 -4.57
N ASP A 168 -17.30 5.06 -5.63
CA ASP A 168 -17.40 3.62 -5.92
C ASP A 168 -16.72 2.77 -4.83
N PHE A 169 -15.79 3.36 -4.08
CA PHE A 169 -15.10 2.72 -2.94
C PHE A 169 -15.73 3.05 -1.59
N GLY A 170 -16.77 3.88 -1.56
CA GLY A 170 -17.54 4.22 -0.37
C GLY A 170 -17.72 5.72 -0.15
N THR A 171 -18.83 6.06 0.52
CA THR A 171 -19.24 7.45 0.80
C THR A 171 -19.40 7.74 2.29
N ASP A 172 -19.11 6.78 3.18
CA ASP A 172 -19.24 6.96 4.64
C ASP A 172 -18.18 7.91 5.19
N THR A 173 -16.98 7.92 4.61
CA THR A 173 -15.98 8.97 4.79
C THR A 173 -15.25 9.23 3.48
N THR A 174 -15.14 10.50 3.11
CA THR A 174 -14.27 10.97 2.04
C THR A 174 -13.11 11.75 2.63
N PHE A 175 -11.88 11.36 2.30
CA PHE A 175 -10.68 12.14 2.60
C PHE A 175 -10.32 12.98 1.39
N GLU A 176 -10.21 14.29 1.57
CA GLU A 176 -9.43 15.17 0.69
C GLU A 176 -8.01 15.25 1.24
N VAL A 177 -7.02 14.89 0.42
CA VAL A 177 -5.62 14.76 0.83
C VAL A 177 -4.75 15.62 -0.07
N HIS A 178 -4.07 16.59 0.55
CA HIS A 178 -2.96 17.29 -0.06
C HIS A 178 -1.65 16.53 0.20
N THR A 179 -1.05 15.97 -0.83
CA THR A 179 0.14 15.10 -0.72
C THR A 179 1.33 15.64 -1.50
N TYR A 180 2.51 15.48 -0.91
CA TYR A 180 3.83 15.71 -1.51
C TYR A 180 4.61 14.41 -1.70
N HIS A 181 4.02 13.29 -1.29
CA HIS A 181 4.68 11.98 -1.20
C HIS A 181 3.98 10.90 -2.02
N GLY A 182 2.87 11.24 -2.68
CA GLY A 182 2.19 10.36 -3.62
C GLY A 182 2.95 10.22 -4.94
N ALA A 183 2.63 9.16 -5.67
CA ALA A 183 3.07 8.93 -7.04
C ALA A 183 1.88 8.48 -7.87
N GLU A 184 1.85 8.88 -9.14
CA GLU A 184 0.90 8.35 -10.12
C GLU A 184 1.40 6.97 -10.59
N ILE A 185 0.50 5.98 -10.65
CA ILE A 185 0.82 4.56 -10.93
C ILE A 185 0.11 4.05 -12.17
#